data_AF-A0A8S9WHS4-F1
#
_entry.id   AF-A0A8S9WHS4-F1
#
_cell.length_a   1.000
_cell.length_b   1.000
_cell.length_c   1.000
_cell.angle_alpha   90.00
_cell.angle_beta   90.00
_cell.angle_gamma   90.00
#
_symmetry.space_group_name_H-M   'P 1'
#
loop_
_entity.id
_entity.type
_entity.pdbx_description
1 polymer ?
#
loop_
_entity_poly.entity_id
_entity_poly.type
_entity_poly.pdbx_seq_one_letter_code
_entity_poly.pdbx_strand_id
1 'polypeptide(L)'
;MTEKKLNKKQEIFNMFPIGYIRRDKSDNYLEILEPFRPALKQLDHFSHVLVFWWADKHDNEKSRSIMQTKPPYAEEKRTGVFACRAEYRPNPISCDDMQDIGG
;
A
#
# COMPACT_ATOMS: atom_id res chain seq x y z
N MET A 1 4.27 36.22 12.99
CA MET A 1 4.69 34.84 13.26
C MET A 1 5.10 34.23 11.94
N THR A 2 6.39 33.96 11.78
CA THR A 2 7.06 33.77 10.49
C THR A 2 6.88 32.33 10.00
N GLU A 3 6.13 32.12 8.92
CA GLU A 3 6.15 30.87 8.17
C GLU A 3 7.51 30.72 7.48
N LYS A 4 8.43 29.99 8.11
CA LYS A 4 9.56 29.41 7.40
C LYS A 4 8.98 28.40 6.40
N LYS A 5 8.81 28.81 5.14
CA LYS A 5 8.68 27.86 4.02
C LYS A 5 9.92 26.99 4.01
N LEU A 6 9.78 25.77 4.53
CA LEU A 6 10.82 24.77 4.47
C LEU A 6 10.99 24.41 3.00
N ASN A 7 11.95 25.05 2.33
CA ASN A 7 12.36 24.70 0.98
C ASN A 7 13.19 23.40 1.05
N LYS A 8 12.55 22.32 1.51
CA LYS A 8 13.12 20.98 1.43
C LYS A 8 13.00 20.57 -0.03
N LYS A 9 14.15 20.35 -0.68
CA LYS A 9 14.19 19.71 -2.00
C LYS A 9 13.32 18.45 -1.92
N GLN A 10 12.36 18.28 -2.83
CA GLN A 10 11.56 17.06 -2.86
C GLN A 10 12.51 15.87 -3.03
N GLU A 11 12.63 15.06 -1.99
CA GLU A 11 13.37 13.81 -2.03
C GLU A 11 12.49 12.76 -2.70
N ILE A 12 13.01 12.16 -3.77
CA ILE A 12 12.32 11.10 -4.50
C ILE A 12 12.82 9.77 -3.97
N PHE A 13 11.90 8.94 -3.50
CA PHE A 13 12.15 7.56 -3.12
C PHE A 13 11.65 6.65 -4.22
N ASN A 14 12.48 5.69 -4.62
CA ASN A 14 12.10 4.66 -5.60
C ASN A 14 11.73 3.38 -4.85
N MET A 15 10.59 2.79 -5.22
CA MET A 15 10.19 1.46 -4.79
C MET A 15 10.34 0.48 -5.94
N PHE A 16 10.90 -0.69 -5.64
CA PHE A 16 11.05 -1.77 -6.59
C PHE A 16 10.20 -2.96 -6.13
N PRO A 17 9.40 -3.56 -7.01
CA PRO A 17 8.57 -4.70 -6.64
C PRO A 17 9.45 -5.90 -6.27
N ILE A 18 9.12 -6.56 -5.16
CA ILE A 18 9.76 -7.81 -4.71
C ILE A 18 8.91 -9.05 -5.05
N GLY A 19 7.70 -8.83 -5.57
CA GLY A 19 6.69 -9.84 -5.82
C GLY A 19 5.39 -9.23 -6.29
N TYR A 20 4.37 -10.08 -6.46
CA TYR A 20 3.05 -9.69 -6.94
C TYR A 20 1.95 -10.34 -6.11
N ILE A 21 0.85 -9.61 -5.90
CA ILE A 21 -0.39 -10.21 -5.41
C ILE A 21 -1.06 -10.91 -6.59
N ARG A 22 -1.34 -12.21 -6.45
CA ARG A 22 -2.04 -13.02 -7.45
C ARG A 22 -3.37 -13.49 -6.89
N ARG A 23 -4.33 -13.65 -7.79
CA ARG A 23 -5.65 -14.22 -7.50
C ARG A 23 -5.89 -15.35 -8.50
N ASP A 24 -6.06 -16.56 -8.01
CA ASP A 24 -6.61 -17.68 -8.76
C ASP A 24 -8.10 -17.87 -8.41
N LYS A 25 -8.76 -18.87 -8.98
CA LYS A 25 -10.19 -19.13 -8.83
C LYS A 25 -10.62 -19.35 -7.38
N SER A 26 -9.76 -19.92 -6.54
CA SER A 26 -10.04 -20.21 -5.13
C SER A 26 -9.29 -19.31 -4.15
N ASP A 27 -8.08 -18.87 -4.50
CA ASP A 27 -7.15 -18.31 -3.50
C ASP A 27 -6.47 -17.03 -3.97
N ASN A 28 -6.12 -16.18 -2.99
CA ASN A 28 -5.21 -15.05 -3.18
C ASN A 28 -3.87 -15.41 -2.55
N TYR A 29 -2.76 -15.20 -3.25
CA TYR A 29 -1.42 -15.50 -2.74
C TYR A 29 -0.41 -14.44 -3.15
N LEU A 30 0.68 -14.37 -2.38
CA LEU A 30 1.83 -13.51 -2.67
C LEU A 30 2.87 -14.32 -3.46
N GLU A 31 3.15 -13.89 -4.68
CA GLU A 31 4.20 -14.45 -5.52
C GLU A 31 5.49 -13.65 -5.30
N ILE A 32 6.43 -14.16 -4.50
CA ILE A 32 7.73 -13.52 -4.26
C ILE A 32 8.72 -13.92 -5.35
N LEU A 33 9.38 -12.92 -5.96
CA LEU A 33 10.36 -13.14 -7.02
C LEU A 33 11.58 -13.91 -6.48
N GLU A 34 12.14 -14.79 -7.31
CA GLU A 34 13.25 -15.69 -6.96
C GLU A 34 14.39 -15.03 -6.16
N PRO A 35 14.91 -13.84 -6.54
CA PRO A 35 16.04 -13.24 -5.83
C PRO A 35 15.77 -12.87 -4.37
N PHE A 36 14.50 -12.69 -3.99
CA PHE A 36 14.11 -12.24 -2.64
C PHE A 36 13.66 -13.40 -1.73
N ARG A 37 13.43 -14.60 -2.27
CA ARG A 37 12.98 -15.77 -1.50
C ARG A 37 13.89 -16.16 -0.32
N PRO A 38 15.23 -16.01 -0.38
CA PRO A 38 16.07 -16.26 0.80
C PRO A 38 15.69 -15.43 2.03
N ALA A 39 15.04 -14.28 1.83
CA ALA A 39 14.57 -13.42 2.93
C ALA A 39 13.31 -13.94 3.63
N LEU A 40 12.64 -14.98 3.09
CA LEU A 40 11.45 -15.61 3.69
C LEU A 40 11.81 -16.64 4.78
N LYS A 41 13.10 -16.87 5.03
CA LYS A 41 13.54 -17.86 6.02
C LYS A 41 12.95 -17.55 7.40
N GLN A 42 12.31 -18.53 8.04
CA GLN A 42 11.63 -18.43 9.34
C GLN A 42 10.33 -17.61 9.33
N LEU A 43 9.81 -17.20 8.17
CA LEU A 43 8.53 -16.52 8.09
C LEU A 43 7.36 -17.41 8.59
N ASP A 44 7.51 -18.73 8.45
CA ASP A 44 6.60 -19.78 8.91
C ASP A 44 6.41 -19.83 10.44
N HIS A 45 7.23 -19.13 11.21
CA HIS A 45 7.07 -19.03 12.67
C HIS A 45 6.12 -17.90 13.09
N PHE A 46 5.60 -17.11 12.15
CA PHE A 46 4.68 -16.01 12.40
C PHE A 46 3.28 -16.36 11.91
N SER A 47 2.26 -15.95 12.67
CA SER A 47 0.86 -16.15 12.26
C SER A 47 0.35 -15.07 11.31
N HIS A 48 1.01 -13.91 11.27
CA HIS A 48 0.59 -12.73 10.52
C HIS A 48 1.80 -12.03 9.92
N VAL A 49 1.60 -11.44 8.74
CA VAL A 49 2.60 -10.65 8.04
C VAL A 49 1.99 -9.32 7.60
N LEU A 50 2.76 -8.25 7.76
CA LEU A 50 2.40 -6.94 7.22
C LEU A 50 2.82 -6.88 5.75
N VAL A 51 1.83 -6.74 4.87
CA VAL A 51 2.04 -6.68 3.42
C VAL A 51 1.87 -5.25 2.95
N PHE A 52 2.97 -4.65 2.51
CA PHE A 52 2.94 -3.38 1.80
C PHE A 52 2.83 -3.63 0.31
N TRP A 53 1.81 -3.07 -0.32
CA TRP A 53 1.60 -3.21 -1.76
C TRP A 53 1.30 -1.87 -2.41
N TRP A 54 1.60 -1.82 -3.70
CA TRP A 54 1.40 -0.64 -4.54
C TRP A 54 0.07 -0.76 -5.26
N ALA A 55 -0.84 0.18 -5.03
CA ALA A 55 -2.13 0.24 -5.72
C ALA A 55 -1.93 0.77 -7.15
N ASP A 56 -1.35 -0.08 -8.00
CA ASP A 56 -0.99 0.14 -9.40
C ASP A 56 -2.14 0.73 -10.23
N LYS A 57 -3.37 0.27 -10.00
CA LYS A 57 -4.57 0.81 -10.69
C LYS A 57 -4.88 2.28 -10.33
N HIS A 58 -4.36 2.77 -9.22
CA HIS A 58 -4.46 4.16 -8.77
C HIS A 58 -3.15 4.93 -8.94
N ASP A 59 -2.15 4.36 -9.60
CA ASP A 59 -0.92 5.03 -9.98
C ASP A 59 -1.10 5.88 -11.24
N ASN A 60 -1.90 6.94 -11.11
CA ASN A 60 -2.09 7.93 -12.15
C ASN A 60 -2.26 9.32 -11.52
N GLU A 61 -1.95 10.37 -12.29
CA GLU A 61 -1.97 11.76 -11.83
C GLU A 61 -3.33 12.16 -11.21
N LYS A 62 -4.43 11.72 -11.85
CA LYS A 62 -5.79 12.00 -11.36
C LYS A 62 -6.03 11.39 -10.00
N SER A 63 -5.65 10.13 -9.78
CA SER A 63 -5.86 9.44 -8.49
C SER A 63 -4.93 9.99 -7.41
N ARG A 64 -3.67 10.27 -7.75
CA ARG A 64 -2.65 10.80 -6.82
C ARG A 64 -2.97 12.23 -6.33
N SER A 65 -3.72 13.00 -7.10
CA SER A 65 -4.15 14.36 -6.73
C SER A 65 -5.39 14.41 -5.82
N ILE A 66 -6.06 13.27 -5.57
CA ILE A 66 -7.23 13.23 -4.69
C ILE A 66 -6.79 13.35 -3.23
N MET A 67 -7.24 14.41 -2.57
CA MET A 67 -6.93 14.68 -1.14
C MET A 67 -8.10 14.37 -0.20
N GLN A 68 -9.31 14.24 -0.74
CA GLN A 68 -10.53 13.99 0.01
C GLN A 68 -11.46 13.04 -0.73
N THR A 69 -12.21 12.23 0.01
CA THR A 69 -13.18 11.30 -0.55
C THR A 69 -14.38 11.11 0.36
N LYS A 70 -15.42 10.46 -0.18
CA LYS A 70 -16.52 9.91 0.57
C LYS A 70 -16.25 8.42 0.78
N PRO A 71 -15.96 7.96 2.01
CA PRO A 71 -15.71 6.55 2.24
C PRO A 71 -17.00 5.73 2.00
N PRO A 72 -16.89 4.49 1.50
CA PRO A 72 -18.05 3.67 1.15
C PRO A 72 -18.94 3.33 2.35
N TYR A 73 -18.39 3.36 3.57
CA TYR A 73 -19.14 3.12 4.82
C TYR A 73 -19.77 4.39 5.43
N ALA A 74 -19.55 5.57 4.85
CA ALA A 74 -20.14 6.82 5.31
C ALA A 74 -20.20 7.86 4.17
N GLU A 75 -21.08 7.62 3.20
CA GLU A 75 -21.22 8.46 1.98
C GLU A 75 -21.63 9.92 2.27
N GLU A 76 -22.25 10.15 3.43
CA GLU A 76 -22.65 11.47 3.91
C GLU A 76 -21.45 12.30 4.44
N LYS A 77 -20.32 11.65 4.70
CA LYS A 77 -19.13 12.28 5.26
C LYS A 77 -18.07 12.44 4.18
N ARG A 78 -17.44 13.62 4.14
CA ARG A 78 -16.23 13.85 3.36
C ARG A 78 -15.02 13.76 4.29
N THR A 79 -14.10 12.87 4.00
CA THR A 79 -12.88 12.63 4.80
C THR A 79 -11.64 12.87 3.97
N GLY A 80 -10.55 13.34 4.60
CA GLY A 80 -9.24 13.36 3.95
C GLY A 80 -8.74 11.94 3.67
N VAL A 81 -7.99 11.74 2.59
CA VAL A 81 -7.45 10.42 2.20
C VAL A 81 -6.47 9.82 3.22
N PHE A 82 -5.89 10.65 4.08
CA PHE A 82 -5.04 10.23 5.19
C PHE A 82 -5.82 9.82 6.45
N ALA A 83 -7.11 10.18 6.54
CA ALA A 83 -7.99 9.80 7.63
C ALA A 83 -8.78 8.52 7.34
N CYS A 84 -8.56 7.89 6.17
CA CYS A 84 -9.25 6.67 5.76
C CYS A 84 -8.31 5.71 5.01
N ARG A 85 -8.83 4.53 4.65
CA ARG A 85 -8.11 3.49 3.89
C ARG A 85 -8.28 3.62 2.37
N ALA A 86 -8.35 4.85 1.83
CA ALA A 86 -8.47 5.06 0.38
C ALA A 86 -7.25 4.51 -0.37
N GLU A 87 -7.48 3.76 -1.46
CA GLU A 87 -6.41 3.22 -2.31
C GLU A 87 -5.67 4.32 -3.10
N TYR A 88 -6.38 5.41 -3.43
CA TYR A 88 -5.82 6.59 -4.05
C TYR A 88 -5.24 7.53 -2.99
N ARG A 89 -3.93 7.76 -3.11
CA ARG A 89 -3.15 8.68 -2.29
C ARG A 89 -2.03 9.27 -3.14
N PRO A 90 -1.41 10.38 -2.71
CA PRO A 90 -0.25 10.94 -3.41
C PRO A 90 0.85 9.91 -3.67
N ASN A 91 1.07 9.00 -2.71
CA ASN A 91 1.84 7.76 -2.88
C ASN A 91 0.89 6.57 -2.65
N PRO A 92 0.54 5.78 -3.68
CA PRO A 92 -0.45 4.71 -3.61
C PRO A 92 0.11 3.45 -2.93
N ILE A 93 0.60 3.62 -1.69
CA ILE A 93 1.05 2.53 -0.83
C ILE A 93 -0.10 2.18 0.10
N SER A 94 -0.45 0.90 0.11
CA SER A 94 -1.41 0.31 1.04
C SER A 94 -0.70 -0.72 1.93
N CYS A 95 -1.26 -0.94 3.11
CA CYS A 95 -0.76 -1.90 4.08
C CYS A 95 -1.94 -2.77 4.53
N ASP A 96 -1.78 -4.08 4.37
CA ASP A 96 -2.74 -5.07 4.85
C ASP A 96 -2.04 -6.01 5.83
N ASP A 97 -2.77 -6.35 6.88
CA ASP A 97 -2.40 -7.43 7.79
C ASP A 97 -2.97 -8.73 7.21
N MET A 98 -2.09 -9.63 6.78
CA MET A 98 -2.49 -10.92 6.22
C MET A 98 -2.12 -12.04 7.19
N GLN A 99 -3.10 -12.90 7.45
CA GLN A 99 -2.85 -14.14 8.17
C GLN A 99 -2.09 -15.09 7.25
N ASP A 100 -0.96 -15.61 7.71
CA ASP A 100 -0.28 -16.69 6.99
C ASP A 100 -1.09 -17.97 7.20
N ILE A 101 -1.60 -18.50 6.09
CA ILE A 101 -2.37 -19.77 6.06
C ILE A 101 -1.46 -20.96 5.72
N GLY A 102 -0.15 -20.74 5.61
CA GLY A 102 0.84 -21.79 5.37
C GLY A 102 0.94 -22.78 6.54
N GLY A 103 0.39 -23.98 6.32
CA GLY A 103 0.51 -25.17 7.17
C GLY A 103 0.49 -26.44 6.33
#